data_AF-A0A6J8AU90-F1
#
_entry.id   AF-A0A6J8AU90-F1
#
_cell.length_a   1.000
_cell.length_b   1.000
_cell.length_c   1.000
_cell.angle_alpha   90.00
_cell.angle_beta   90.00
_cell.angle_gamma   90.00
#
_symmetry.space_group_name_H-M   'P 1'
#
loop_
_entity.id
_entity.type
_entity.pdbx_description
1 polymer ?
#
loop_
_entity_poly.entity_id
_entity_poly.type
_entity_poly.pdbx_seq_one_letter_code
_entity_poly.pdbx_strand_id
1 'polypeptide(L)'
;MQGIKDNSSEIQTIAHSFQLAIVSSEQSMVNISQILITLTNNFNVLKSNLLQLQNAFQSLVEGRISPFLIPKHDFSRTLHQIQSTLNKKYPGFYLTHSHPSYYYTTSNFIFTRNFSSLFITVQFPVSSHAQPLQLYKIISLPVPTPTNKTTMHATKLLDLPQYLALTYQHDYYLPLSNDDLTNCVHGPIVFCTFNKAIIPITVPDCSLALFQNNVKQVSRLCNFRFLENHLSHDIIELTPTSVLVYDSEELT
;
A
#
# COMPACT_ATOMS: atom_id res chain seq x y z
N MET A 1 -62.75 48.00 56.68
CA MET A 1 -61.34 47.60 56.44
C MET A 1 -61.14 46.12 56.14
N GLN A 2 -62.10 45.23 56.47
CA GLN A 2 -61.98 43.78 56.21
C GLN A 2 -61.92 43.44 54.71
N GLY A 3 -62.83 43.96 53.89
CA GLY A 3 -62.85 43.68 52.44
C GLY A 3 -61.62 44.14 51.65
N ILE A 4 -60.83 45.10 52.17
CA ILE A 4 -59.56 45.51 51.54
C ILE A 4 -58.45 44.48 51.84
N LYS A 5 -58.46 43.88 53.04
CA LYS A 5 -57.53 42.80 53.39
C LYS A 5 -57.84 41.51 52.61
N ASP A 6 -59.13 41.19 52.44
CA ASP A 6 -59.56 40.00 51.72
C ASP A 6 -59.24 40.13 50.21
N ASN A 7 -59.46 41.30 49.60
CA ASN A 7 -59.00 41.55 48.22
C ASN A 7 -57.47 41.46 48.10
N SER A 8 -56.73 41.97 49.08
CA SER A 8 -55.25 41.91 49.05
C SER A 8 -54.73 40.48 49.11
N SER A 9 -55.35 39.60 49.92
CA SER A 9 -54.96 38.19 50.01
C SER A 9 -55.33 37.41 48.74
N GLU A 10 -56.49 37.69 48.15
CA GLU A 10 -56.86 37.10 46.84
C GLU A 10 -55.89 37.54 45.74
N ILE A 11 -55.55 38.83 45.67
CA ILE A 11 -54.56 39.35 44.71
C ILE A 11 -53.20 38.68 44.90
N GLN A 12 -52.74 38.47 46.15
CA GLN A 12 -51.49 37.76 46.42
C GLN A 12 -51.55 36.29 46.00
N THR A 13 -52.68 35.62 46.21
CA THR A 13 -52.87 34.22 45.83
C THR A 13 -52.87 34.07 44.31
N ILE A 14 -53.56 34.96 43.60
CA ILE A 14 -53.56 35.02 42.13
C ILE A 14 -52.15 35.29 41.61
N ALA A 15 -51.46 36.29 42.15
CA ALA A 15 -50.08 36.63 41.76
C ALA A 15 -49.12 35.44 41.97
N HIS A 16 -49.24 34.72 43.10
CA HIS A 16 -48.45 33.53 43.36
C HIS A 16 -48.77 32.39 42.38
N SER A 17 -50.04 32.14 42.10
CA SER A 17 -50.45 31.12 41.12
C SER A 17 -49.96 31.44 39.71
N PHE A 18 -49.98 32.72 39.34
CA PHE A 18 -49.47 33.20 38.05
C PHE A 18 -47.95 33.05 37.97
N GLN A 19 -47.22 33.38 39.04
CA GLN A 19 -45.77 33.19 39.11
C GLN A 19 -45.39 31.71 38.97
N LEU A 20 -46.12 30.80 39.65
CA LEU A 20 -45.90 29.36 39.50
C LEU A 20 -46.16 28.88 38.07
N ALA A 21 -47.23 29.38 37.42
CA ALA A 21 -47.54 29.05 36.04
C ALA A 21 -46.43 29.54 35.08
N ILE A 22 -45.87 30.74 35.30
CA ILE A 22 -44.74 31.26 34.53
C ILE A 22 -43.52 30.35 34.68
N VAL A 23 -43.11 30.05 35.91
CA VAL A 23 -41.93 29.19 36.16
C VAL A 23 -42.13 27.79 35.57
N SER A 24 -43.33 27.22 35.68
CA SER A 24 -43.65 25.93 35.06
C SER A 24 -43.59 25.97 33.53
N SER A 25 -44.04 27.08 32.93
CA SER A 25 -43.97 27.31 31.48
C SER A 25 -42.51 27.46 31.01
N GLU A 26 -41.70 28.24 31.71
CA GLU A 26 -40.27 28.40 31.44
C GLU A 26 -39.55 27.05 31.48
N GLN A 27 -39.79 26.25 32.51
CA GLN A 27 -39.22 24.91 32.61
C GLN A 27 -39.67 24.00 31.46
N SER A 28 -40.93 24.09 31.04
CA SER A 28 -41.44 23.33 29.90
C SER A 28 -40.78 23.76 28.59
N MET A 29 -40.56 25.06 28.38
CA MET A 29 -39.85 25.57 27.21
C MET A 29 -38.38 25.10 27.16
N VAL A 30 -37.70 25.08 28.30
CA VAL A 30 -36.33 24.54 28.41
C VAL A 30 -36.30 23.05 28.04
N ASN A 31 -37.22 22.25 28.61
CA ASN A 31 -37.31 20.83 28.32
C ASN A 31 -37.59 20.56 26.82
N ILE A 32 -38.54 21.29 26.22
CA ILE A 32 -38.85 21.17 24.79
C ILE A 32 -37.63 21.54 23.93
N SER A 33 -36.92 22.62 24.28
CA SER A 33 -35.73 23.05 23.55
C SER A 33 -34.64 21.98 23.57
N GLN A 34 -34.41 21.34 24.71
CA GLN A 34 -33.45 20.23 24.84
C GLN A 34 -33.84 19.02 23.98
N ILE A 35 -35.14 18.67 23.94
CA ILE A 35 -35.65 17.60 23.09
C ILE A 35 -35.42 17.93 21.61
N LEU A 36 -35.73 19.15 21.18
CA LEU A 36 -35.54 19.59 19.79
C LEU A 36 -34.07 19.57 19.37
N ILE A 37 -33.16 19.99 20.24
CA ILE A 37 -31.71 19.92 19.99
C ILE A 37 -31.28 18.46 19.83
N THR A 38 -31.73 17.57 20.72
CA THR A 38 -31.39 16.14 20.67
C THR A 38 -31.90 15.49 19.39
N LEU A 39 -33.15 15.77 19.00
CA LEU A 39 -33.75 15.28 17.75
C LEU A 39 -32.97 15.78 16.53
N THR A 40 -32.61 17.06 16.51
CA THR A 40 -31.84 17.66 15.42
C THR A 40 -30.47 17.00 15.28
N ASN A 41 -29.78 16.77 16.40
CA ASN A 41 -28.50 16.09 16.41
C ASN A 41 -28.61 14.66 15.89
N ASN A 42 -29.61 13.89 16.37
CA ASN A 42 -29.83 12.52 15.93
C ASN A 42 -30.16 12.45 14.43
N PHE A 43 -30.98 13.37 13.93
CA PHE A 43 -31.29 13.45 12.51
C PHE A 43 -30.05 13.77 11.67
N ASN A 44 -29.22 14.71 12.12
CA ASN A 44 -27.98 15.06 11.44
C ASN A 44 -26.98 13.89 11.42
N VAL A 45 -26.87 13.14 12.52
CA VAL A 45 -26.04 11.93 12.59
C VAL A 45 -26.56 10.87 11.63
N LEU A 46 -27.87 10.61 11.61
CA LEU A 46 -28.48 9.64 10.70
C LEU A 46 -28.27 10.03 9.23
N LYS A 47 -28.50 11.30 8.89
CA LYS A 47 -28.26 11.84 7.55
C LYS A 47 -26.80 11.68 7.14
N SER A 48 -25.86 12.00 8.04
CA SER A 48 -24.43 11.83 7.80
C SER A 48 -24.07 10.36 7.53
N ASN A 49 -24.59 9.43 8.33
CA ASN A 49 -24.34 8.00 8.16
C ASN A 49 -24.88 7.47 6.83
N LEU A 50 -26.06 7.93 6.40
CA LEU A 50 -26.62 7.55 5.09
C LEU A 50 -25.76 8.07 3.93
N LEU A 51 -25.27 9.31 4.02
CA LEU A 51 -24.37 9.88 3.01
C LEU A 51 -23.03 9.13 2.98
N GLN A 52 -22.47 8.79 4.14
CA GLN A 52 -21.24 7.99 4.22
C GLN A 52 -21.44 6.59 3.64
N LEU A 53 -22.57 5.95 3.93
CA LEU A 53 -22.92 4.65 3.36
C LEU A 53 -23.04 4.72 1.83
N GLN A 54 -23.72 5.74 1.31
CA GLN A 54 -23.83 5.98 -0.14
C GLN A 54 -22.45 6.15 -0.79
N ASN A 55 -21.59 6.99 -0.20
CA ASN A 55 -20.23 7.20 -0.70
C ASN A 55 -19.37 5.93 -0.62
N ALA A 56 -19.59 5.11 0.40
CA ALA A 56 -18.88 3.86 0.57
C ALA A 56 -19.29 2.82 -0.48
N PHE A 57 -20.58 2.75 -0.84
CA PHE A 57 -21.05 1.95 -1.97
C PHE A 57 -20.54 2.45 -3.31
N GLN A 58 -20.53 3.76 -3.52
CA GLN A 58 -19.94 4.36 -4.72
C GLN A 58 -18.46 3.98 -4.86
N SER A 59 -17.70 4.08 -3.75
CA SER A 59 -16.29 3.65 -3.72
C SER A 59 -16.15 2.16 -4.05
N LEU A 60 -17.05 1.32 -3.53
CA LEU A 60 -17.05 -0.12 -3.78
C LEU A 60 -17.26 -0.45 -5.27
N VAL A 61 -18.17 0.26 -5.93
CA VAL A 61 -18.42 0.16 -7.38
C VAL A 61 -17.21 0.64 -8.18
N GLU A 62 -16.50 1.66 -7.69
CA GLU A 62 -15.24 2.15 -8.27
C GLU A 62 -14.03 1.24 -7.95
N GLY A 63 -14.25 0.07 -7.33
CA GLY A 63 -13.18 -0.88 -7.03
C GLY A 63 -12.33 -0.49 -5.83
N ARG A 64 -12.86 0.29 -4.89
CA ARG A 64 -12.18 0.68 -3.64
C ARG A 64 -13.02 0.34 -2.41
N ILE A 65 -12.42 -0.30 -1.42
CA ILE A 65 -13.09 -0.52 -0.14
C ILE A 65 -13.04 0.76 0.68
N SER A 66 -14.16 1.13 1.31
CA SER A 66 -14.20 2.25 2.25
C SER A 66 -14.03 1.77 3.69
N PRO A 67 -13.29 2.51 4.54
CA PRO A 67 -13.23 2.27 5.98
C PRO A 67 -14.59 2.32 6.69
N PHE A 68 -15.62 2.88 6.04
CA PHE A 68 -16.99 2.87 6.55
C PHE A 68 -17.66 1.50 6.40
N LEU A 69 -17.40 0.76 5.32
CA LEU A 69 -17.94 -0.60 5.11
C LEU A 69 -17.19 -1.64 5.93
N ILE A 70 -15.86 -1.54 5.95
CA ILE A 70 -15.01 -2.42 6.73
C ILE A 70 -14.09 -1.51 7.55
N PRO A 71 -14.29 -1.42 8.88
CA PRO A 71 -13.43 -0.61 9.74
C PRO A 71 -11.97 -1.04 9.75
N LYS A 72 -11.05 -0.09 9.94
CA LYS A 72 -9.60 -0.35 10.02
C LYS A 72 -9.23 -1.38 11.09
N HIS A 73 -9.92 -1.33 12.24
CA HIS A 73 -9.65 -2.25 13.34
C HIS A 73 -10.04 -3.70 13.02
N ASP A 74 -11.10 -3.89 12.24
CA ASP A 74 -11.52 -5.23 11.80
C ASP A 74 -10.52 -5.79 10.78
N PHE A 75 -10.05 -4.99 9.82
CA PHE A 75 -8.96 -5.41 8.92
C PHE A 75 -7.70 -5.81 9.71
N SER A 76 -7.26 -5.00 10.66
CA SER A 76 -6.09 -5.34 11.49
C SER A 76 -6.28 -6.68 12.22
N ARG A 77 -7.47 -6.88 12.82
CA ARG A 77 -7.80 -8.13 13.51
C ARG A 77 -7.78 -9.31 12.55
N THR A 78 -8.39 -9.18 11.37
CA THR A 78 -8.42 -10.23 10.34
C THR A 78 -7.02 -10.56 9.85
N LEU A 79 -6.17 -9.56 9.58
CA LEU A 79 -4.78 -9.77 9.16
C LEU A 79 -3.97 -10.52 10.23
N HIS A 80 -4.13 -10.17 11.50
CA HIS A 80 -3.50 -10.90 12.61
C HIS A 80 -4.02 -12.35 12.72
N GLN A 81 -5.32 -12.58 12.54
CA GLN A 81 -5.91 -13.91 12.55
C GLN A 81 -5.42 -14.77 11.38
N ILE A 82 -5.32 -14.20 10.18
CA ILE A 82 -4.77 -14.89 9.00
C ILE A 82 -3.31 -15.25 9.26
N GLN A 83 -2.47 -14.32 9.71
CA GLN A 83 -1.08 -14.61 10.02
C GLN A 83 -0.93 -15.68 11.10
N SER A 84 -1.76 -15.63 12.16
CA SER A 84 -1.77 -16.67 13.20
C SER A 84 -2.16 -18.05 12.64
N THR A 85 -3.11 -18.08 11.72
CA THR A 85 -3.56 -19.32 11.06
C THR A 85 -2.49 -19.88 10.13
N LEU A 86 -1.82 -19.02 9.35
CA LEU A 86 -0.68 -19.39 8.51
C LEU A 86 0.43 -19.99 9.37
N ASN A 87 0.84 -19.31 10.45
CA ASN A 87 1.90 -19.81 11.34
C ASN A 87 1.59 -21.19 11.94
N LYS A 88 0.31 -21.49 12.21
CA LYS A 88 -0.12 -22.77 12.81
C LYS A 88 -0.29 -23.90 11.80
N LYS A 89 -0.87 -23.62 10.63
CA LYS A 89 -1.28 -24.63 9.65
C LYS A 89 -0.32 -24.75 8.46
N TYR A 90 0.35 -23.66 8.10
CA TYR A 90 1.20 -23.54 6.92
C TYR A 90 2.51 -22.83 7.30
N PRO A 91 3.37 -23.48 8.12
CA PRO A 91 4.62 -22.89 8.55
C PRO A 91 5.48 -22.51 7.34
N GLY A 92 6.09 -21.33 7.37
CA GLY A 92 6.86 -20.78 6.24
C GLY A 92 6.07 -19.93 5.27
N PHE A 93 4.75 -19.74 5.46
CA PHE A 93 3.96 -18.79 4.70
C PHE A 93 3.62 -17.52 5.49
N TYR A 94 3.67 -16.39 4.82
CA TYR A 94 3.53 -15.05 5.40
C TYR A 94 2.61 -14.19 4.57
N LEU A 95 1.82 -13.34 5.22
CA LEU A 95 1.14 -12.25 4.52
C LEU A 95 2.17 -11.26 3.97
N THR A 96 2.04 -10.90 2.70
CA THR A 96 2.94 -9.90 2.09
C THR A 96 2.64 -8.49 2.61
N HIS A 97 1.40 -8.22 3.00
CA HIS A 97 0.98 -6.94 3.58
C HIS A 97 0.23 -7.13 4.90
N SER A 98 0.80 -6.57 5.95
CA SER A 98 0.24 -6.57 7.30
C SER A 98 -0.53 -5.29 7.66
N HIS A 99 -0.51 -4.26 6.79
CA HIS A 99 -1.13 -2.98 7.09
C HIS A 99 -2.47 -2.79 6.35
N PRO A 100 -3.56 -2.39 7.04
CA PRO A 100 -4.87 -2.21 6.43
C PRO A 100 -4.92 -1.21 5.27
N SER A 101 -4.07 -0.17 5.28
CA SER A 101 -4.06 0.89 4.26
C SER A 101 -3.95 0.33 2.83
N TYR A 102 -3.14 -0.70 2.65
CA TYR A 102 -2.93 -1.38 1.38
C TYR A 102 -4.24 -1.87 0.75
N TYR A 103 -5.14 -2.43 1.57
CA TYR A 103 -6.38 -3.04 1.11
C TYR A 103 -7.49 -2.01 0.81
N TYR A 104 -7.32 -0.75 1.23
CA TYR A 104 -8.22 0.34 0.84
C TYR A 104 -7.78 1.04 -0.46
N THR A 105 -6.50 0.93 -0.82
CA THR A 105 -5.96 1.55 -2.04
C THR A 105 -5.94 0.62 -3.23
N THR A 106 -6.01 -0.70 -3.02
CA THR A 106 -5.94 -1.71 -4.08
C THR A 106 -7.30 -2.32 -4.39
N SER A 107 -7.55 -2.64 -5.66
CA SER A 107 -8.83 -3.14 -6.17
C SER A 107 -8.89 -4.67 -6.25
N ASN A 108 -8.37 -5.38 -5.22
CA ASN A 108 -8.27 -6.84 -5.21
C ASN A 108 -9.38 -7.48 -4.35
N PHE A 109 -10.64 -7.18 -4.68
CA PHE A 109 -11.79 -7.76 -3.99
C PHE A 109 -12.96 -7.98 -4.96
N ILE A 110 -13.86 -8.89 -4.58
CA ILE A 110 -15.12 -9.14 -5.26
C ILE A 110 -16.22 -8.86 -4.26
N PHE A 111 -17.31 -8.22 -4.68
CA PHE A 111 -18.47 -8.03 -3.83
C PHE A 111 -19.74 -8.52 -4.52
N THR A 112 -20.68 -8.98 -3.71
CA THR A 112 -22.02 -9.35 -4.18
C THR A 112 -23.05 -9.02 -3.11
N ARG A 113 -24.28 -8.79 -3.52
CA ARG A 113 -25.39 -8.52 -2.61
C ARG A 113 -26.40 -9.65 -2.73
N ASN A 114 -26.78 -10.22 -1.59
CA ASN A 114 -27.90 -11.15 -1.50
C ASN A 114 -28.92 -10.60 -0.49
N PHE A 115 -30.11 -10.23 -0.98
CA PHE A 115 -31.17 -9.58 -0.19
C PHE A 115 -30.68 -8.35 0.61
N SER A 116 -30.63 -8.47 1.94
CA SER A 116 -30.20 -7.43 2.87
C SER A 116 -28.73 -7.54 3.28
N SER A 117 -27.98 -8.50 2.71
CA SER A 117 -26.58 -8.76 3.06
C SER A 117 -25.64 -8.41 1.91
N LEU A 118 -24.57 -7.71 2.26
CA LEU A 118 -23.43 -7.43 1.38
C LEU A 118 -22.30 -8.40 1.73
N PHE A 119 -21.80 -9.13 0.75
CA PHE A 119 -20.65 -10.00 0.87
C PHE A 119 -19.48 -9.35 0.14
N ILE A 120 -18.36 -9.18 0.86
CA ILE A 120 -17.11 -8.66 0.30
C ILE A 120 -16.04 -9.73 0.51
N THR A 121 -15.49 -10.23 -0.58
CA THR A 121 -14.40 -11.22 -0.60
C THR A 121 -13.11 -10.50 -0.96
N VAL A 122 -12.20 -10.40 0.00
CA VAL A 122 -10.90 -9.75 -0.18
C VAL A 122 -9.83 -10.82 -0.39
N GLN A 123 -8.97 -10.62 -1.38
CA GLN A 123 -7.84 -11.50 -1.61
C GLN A 123 -6.62 -11.03 -0.81
N PHE A 124 -6.09 -11.91 0.04
CA PHE A 124 -4.91 -11.63 0.85
C PHE A 124 -3.70 -12.33 0.25
N PRO A 125 -2.74 -11.60 -0.34
CA PRO A 125 -1.55 -12.20 -0.92
C PRO A 125 -0.66 -12.85 0.17
N VAL A 126 -0.25 -14.09 -0.10
CA VAL A 126 0.60 -14.89 0.77
C VAL A 126 1.88 -15.24 0.01
N SER A 127 3.02 -15.20 0.71
CA SER A 127 4.34 -15.52 0.18
C SER A 127 5.01 -16.59 1.04
N SER A 128 5.88 -17.41 0.44
CA SER A 128 6.79 -18.32 1.15
C SER A 128 7.97 -17.58 1.80
N HIS A 129 8.10 -16.29 1.56
CA HIS A 129 9.16 -15.44 2.09
C HIS A 129 8.54 -14.27 2.87
N ALA A 130 9.05 -14.03 4.07
CA ALA A 130 8.56 -12.96 4.95
C ALA A 130 8.85 -11.55 4.43
N GLN A 131 9.88 -11.41 3.58
CA GLN A 131 10.29 -10.13 3.01
C GLN A 131 10.27 -10.19 1.48
N PRO A 132 9.98 -9.05 0.81
CA PRO A 132 10.10 -8.94 -0.64
C PRO A 132 11.53 -9.25 -1.11
N LEU A 133 11.65 -9.73 -2.34
CA LEU A 133 12.95 -9.89 -2.98
C LEU A 133 13.52 -8.51 -3.35
N GLN A 134 14.84 -8.39 -3.25
CA GLN A 134 15.60 -7.22 -3.67
C GLN A 134 15.87 -7.33 -5.16
N LEU A 135 15.35 -6.37 -5.94
CA LEU A 135 15.49 -6.34 -7.39
C LEU A 135 16.65 -5.43 -7.80
N TYR A 136 17.60 -5.98 -8.55
CA TYR A 136 18.74 -5.28 -9.12
C TYR A 136 18.60 -5.20 -10.63
N LYS A 137 18.83 -4.02 -11.20
CA LYS A 137 18.95 -3.84 -12.65
C LYS A 137 20.40 -4.08 -13.07
N ILE A 138 20.61 -4.96 -14.03
CA ILE A 138 21.94 -5.25 -14.57
C ILE A 138 22.19 -4.33 -15.76
N ILE A 139 23.27 -3.56 -15.68
CA ILE A 139 23.74 -2.70 -16.77
C ILE A 139 25.11 -3.21 -17.19
N SER A 140 25.21 -3.72 -18.42
CA SER A 140 26.47 -4.20 -19.00
C SER A 140 27.05 -3.15 -19.93
N LEU A 141 28.22 -2.62 -19.55
CA LEU A 141 28.96 -1.64 -20.33
C LEU A 141 30.13 -2.32 -21.02
N PRO A 142 30.47 -1.91 -22.26
CA PRO A 142 31.75 -2.28 -22.84
C PRO A 142 32.90 -1.85 -21.93
N VAL A 143 34.05 -2.52 -22.00
CA VAL A 143 35.27 -2.16 -21.29
C VAL A 143 36.42 -2.10 -22.30
N PRO A 144 37.24 -1.04 -22.34
CA PRO A 144 38.34 -0.92 -23.29
C PRO A 144 39.32 -2.08 -23.20
N THR A 145 39.79 -2.58 -24.34
CA THR A 145 40.87 -3.57 -24.34
C THR A 145 42.22 -2.89 -24.09
N PRO A 146 43.11 -3.47 -23.28
CA PRO A 146 44.42 -2.88 -22.98
C PRO A 146 45.39 -2.81 -24.19
N THR A 147 45.03 -3.40 -25.32
CA THR A 147 45.81 -3.37 -26.56
C THR A 147 45.60 -2.05 -27.30
N ASN A 148 46.64 -1.20 -27.32
CA ASN A 148 46.74 0.09 -28.03
C ASN A 148 45.62 1.11 -27.76
N LYS A 149 45.98 2.20 -27.06
CA LYS A 149 45.11 3.35 -26.73
C LYS A 149 44.48 4.07 -27.94
N THR A 150 44.92 3.76 -29.16
CA THR A 150 44.41 4.35 -30.41
C THR A 150 43.21 3.60 -30.99
N THR A 151 42.91 2.40 -30.51
CA THR A 151 41.81 1.59 -31.04
C THR A 151 40.60 1.64 -30.12
N MET A 152 39.42 1.92 -30.67
CA MET A 152 38.14 1.97 -29.94
C MET A 152 37.56 0.57 -29.68
N HIS A 153 38.42 -0.43 -29.54
CA HIS A 153 38.02 -1.80 -29.28
C HIS A 153 37.60 -1.97 -27.82
N ALA A 154 36.55 -2.76 -27.60
CA ALA A 154 36.05 -3.08 -26.28
C ALA A 154 35.72 -4.55 -26.12
N THR A 155 35.61 -4.98 -24.86
CA THR A 155 35.00 -6.25 -24.49
C THR A 155 33.70 -5.98 -23.78
N LYS A 156 32.66 -6.76 -24.09
CA LYS A 156 31.36 -6.65 -23.43
C LYS A 156 30.86 -8.02 -23.02
N LEU A 157 30.12 -8.06 -21.92
CA LEU A 157 29.41 -9.26 -21.51
C LEU A 157 28.11 -9.40 -22.30
N LEU A 158 27.89 -10.59 -22.86
CA LEU A 158 26.62 -10.96 -23.48
C LEU A 158 25.81 -11.90 -22.58
N ASP A 159 24.56 -12.14 -22.98
CA ASP A 159 23.67 -13.17 -22.43
C ASP A 159 23.37 -12.99 -20.93
N LEU A 160 23.39 -11.74 -20.45
CA LEU A 160 22.96 -11.39 -19.10
C LEU A 160 21.45 -11.14 -19.05
N PRO A 161 20.76 -11.56 -17.97
CA PRO A 161 19.41 -11.10 -17.70
C PRO A 161 19.39 -9.59 -17.43
N GLN A 162 18.29 -8.92 -17.73
CA GLN A 162 18.14 -7.48 -17.47
C GLN A 162 18.03 -7.17 -15.98
N TYR A 163 17.49 -8.11 -15.20
CA TYR A 163 17.32 -7.95 -13.76
C TYR A 163 17.71 -9.22 -13.01
N LEU A 164 18.15 -9.01 -11.76
CA LEU A 164 18.43 -10.06 -10.80
C LEU A 164 17.64 -9.77 -9.53
N ALA A 165 16.74 -10.67 -9.15
CA ALA A 165 16.05 -10.61 -7.86
C ALA A 165 16.73 -11.55 -6.86
N LEU A 166 16.94 -11.10 -5.63
CA LEU A 166 17.58 -11.86 -4.56
C LEU A 166 16.69 -11.89 -3.33
N THR A 167 16.69 -13.00 -2.59
CA THR A 167 16.07 -13.01 -1.26
C THR A 167 16.88 -12.14 -0.30
N TYR A 168 16.24 -11.62 0.75
CA TYR A 168 16.92 -10.76 1.74
C TYR A 168 18.16 -11.40 2.37
N GLN A 169 18.11 -12.72 2.58
CA GLN A 169 19.22 -13.50 3.12
C GLN A 169 20.26 -13.89 2.06
N HIS A 170 20.00 -13.59 0.79
CA HIS A 170 20.83 -13.98 -0.37
C HIS A 170 21.01 -15.50 -0.52
N ASP A 171 20.04 -16.30 -0.07
CA ASP A 171 20.07 -17.78 -0.21
C ASP A 171 19.51 -18.26 -1.55
N TYR A 172 18.69 -17.42 -2.20
CA TYR A 172 18.09 -17.72 -3.49
C TYR A 172 18.09 -16.49 -4.39
N TYR A 173 18.10 -16.72 -5.69
CA TYR A 173 18.07 -15.70 -6.72
C TYR A 173 17.11 -16.06 -7.85
N LEU A 174 16.69 -15.06 -8.60
CA LEU A 174 15.79 -15.19 -9.73
C LEU A 174 16.21 -14.21 -10.84
N PRO A 175 16.76 -14.68 -11.96
CA PRO A 175 17.02 -13.85 -13.12
C PRO A 175 15.69 -13.50 -13.81
N LEU A 176 15.55 -12.24 -14.20
CA LEU A 176 14.32 -11.69 -14.79
C LEU A 176 14.63 -10.88 -16.05
N SER A 177 13.72 -10.95 -17.02
CA SER A 177 13.74 -10.13 -18.22
C SER A 177 12.85 -8.90 -18.10
N ASN A 178 12.94 -7.97 -19.06
CA ASN A 178 12.00 -6.86 -19.15
C ASN A 178 10.56 -7.35 -19.28
N ASP A 179 10.32 -8.39 -20.10
CA ASP A 179 8.99 -8.96 -20.35
C ASP A 179 8.37 -9.58 -19.08
N ASP A 180 9.20 -10.04 -18.15
CA ASP A 180 8.71 -10.55 -16.87
C ASP A 180 8.10 -9.43 -16.02
N LEU A 181 8.63 -8.20 -16.14
CA LEU A 181 8.21 -7.06 -15.34
C LEU A 181 7.08 -6.23 -15.96
N THR A 182 6.78 -6.39 -17.25
CA THR A 182 5.77 -5.56 -17.95
C THR A 182 4.36 -5.69 -17.38
N ASN A 183 4.00 -6.88 -16.92
CA ASN A 183 2.66 -7.18 -16.39
C ASN A 183 2.58 -7.06 -14.87
N CYS A 184 3.63 -6.56 -14.22
CA CYS A 184 3.63 -6.41 -12.78
C CYS A 184 2.90 -5.14 -12.34
N VAL A 185 2.24 -5.22 -11.19
CA VAL A 185 1.67 -4.04 -10.54
C VAL A 185 2.81 -3.30 -9.83
N HIS A 186 3.11 -2.11 -10.33
CA HIS A 186 4.17 -1.26 -9.79
C HIS A 186 3.66 -0.42 -8.61
N GLY A 187 4.38 -0.49 -7.50
CA GLY A 187 4.16 0.29 -6.29
C GLY A 187 5.42 0.30 -5.43
N PRO A 188 5.34 0.63 -4.13
CA PRO A 188 6.48 0.51 -3.21
C PRO A 188 7.05 -0.92 -3.16
N ILE A 189 6.20 -1.91 -3.44
CA ILE A 189 6.55 -3.31 -3.65
C ILE A 189 5.97 -3.69 -5.01
N VAL A 190 6.77 -4.32 -5.86
CA VAL A 190 6.36 -4.79 -7.19
C VAL A 190 5.74 -6.18 -7.07
N PHE A 191 4.52 -6.34 -7.59
CA PHE A 191 3.81 -7.62 -7.59
C PHE A 191 3.68 -8.16 -9.00
N CYS A 192 4.18 -9.38 -9.19
CA CYS A 192 4.15 -10.05 -10.48
C CYS A 192 3.31 -11.33 -10.38
N THR A 193 2.55 -11.62 -11.42
CA THR A 193 1.63 -12.78 -11.47
C THR A 193 2.25 -14.02 -12.12
N PHE A 194 3.54 -13.98 -12.46
CA PHE A 194 4.24 -15.13 -13.03
C PHE A 194 4.65 -16.14 -11.96
N ASN A 195 4.67 -17.42 -12.35
CA ASN A 195 5.12 -18.53 -11.50
C ASN A 195 6.51 -18.99 -11.95
N LYS A 196 7.55 -18.23 -11.59
CA LYS A 196 8.94 -18.62 -11.84
C LYS A 196 9.54 -19.27 -10.61
N ALA A 197 10.29 -20.35 -10.82
CA ALA A 197 11.02 -21.02 -9.76
C ALA A 197 12.22 -20.16 -9.34
N ILE A 198 12.35 -19.92 -8.03
CA ILE A 198 13.52 -19.25 -7.46
C ILE A 198 14.65 -20.29 -7.36
N ILE A 199 15.86 -19.88 -7.71
CA ILE A 199 17.03 -20.75 -7.85
C ILE A 199 17.90 -20.61 -6.60
N PRO A 200 18.38 -21.70 -5.98
CA PRO A 200 19.29 -21.61 -4.85
C PRO A 200 20.66 -21.08 -5.30
N ILE A 201 21.35 -20.31 -4.46
CA ILE A 201 22.69 -19.77 -4.78
C ILE A 201 23.77 -20.83 -5.05
N THR A 202 23.50 -22.08 -4.70
CA THR A 202 24.39 -23.22 -4.99
C THR A 202 24.42 -23.56 -6.47
N VAL A 203 23.42 -23.14 -7.25
CA VAL A 203 23.39 -23.29 -8.70
C VAL A 203 24.07 -22.06 -9.33
N PRO A 204 25.27 -22.22 -9.90
CA PRO A 204 26.06 -21.08 -10.37
C PRO A 204 25.47 -20.49 -11.65
N ASP A 205 25.39 -19.17 -11.71
CA ASP A 205 25.00 -18.39 -12.88
C ASP A 205 25.96 -17.20 -13.06
N CYS A 206 26.11 -16.71 -14.29
CA CYS A 206 26.99 -15.58 -14.58
C CYS A 206 26.56 -14.31 -13.81
N SER A 207 25.27 -13.99 -13.79
CA SER A 207 24.76 -12.79 -13.10
C SER A 207 24.98 -12.86 -11.58
N LEU A 208 24.78 -14.05 -11.00
CA LEU A 208 25.09 -14.31 -9.59
C LEU A 208 26.60 -14.21 -9.31
N ALA A 209 27.44 -14.78 -10.18
CA ALA A 209 28.89 -14.74 -10.03
C ALA A 209 29.44 -13.30 -10.08
N LEU A 210 28.86 -12.45 -10.93
CA LEU A 210 29.16 -11.02 -10.97
C LEU A 210 28.75 -10.33 -9.67
N PHE A 211 27.52 -10.58 -9.20
CA PHE A 211 27.02 -10.00 -7.95
C PHE A 211 27.90 -10.35 -6.74
N GLN A 212 28.39 -11.59 -6.68
CA GLN A 212 29.27 -12.08 -5.61
C GLN A 212 30.76 -11.73 -5.82
N ASN A 213 31.11 -11.05 -6.93
CA ASN A 213 32.48 -10.75 -7.31
C ASN A 213 33.41 -11.99 -7.35
N ASN A 214 32.88 -13.14 -7.81
CA ASN A 214 33.64 -14.38 -7.90
C ASN A 214 34.37 -14.50 -9.24
N VAL A 215 35.57 -13.92 -9.31
CA VAL A 215 36.38 -13.84 -10.54
C VAL A 215 36.57 -15.20 -11.23
N LYS A 216 36.74 -16.29 -10.48
CA LYS A 216 36.94 -17.64 -11.04
C LYS A 216 35.68 -18.18 -11.72
N GLN A 217 34.50 -17.89 -11.16
CA GLN A 217 33.23 -18.30 -11.77
C GLN A 217 32.87 -17.38 -12.93
N VAL A 218 33.16 -16.09 -12.83
CA VAL A 218 32.94 -15.12 -13.91
C VAL A 218 33.69 -15.53 -15.17
N SER A 219 34.98 -15.87 -15.06
CA SER A 219 35.78 -16.30 -16.23
C SER A 219 35.29 -17.61 -16.85
N ARG A 220 34.58 -18.45 -16.08
CA ARG A 220 34.08 -19.76 -16.53
C ARG A 220 32.66 -19.70 -17.10
N LEU A 221 31.80 -18.90 -16.50
CA LEU A 221 30.35 -18.88 -16.77
C LEU A 221 29.94 -17.75 -17.71
N CYS A 222 30.67 -16.64 -17.71
CA CYS A 222 30.26 -15.45 -18.44
C CYS A 222 30.83 -15.40 -19.86
N ASN A 223 30.01 -14.95 -20.81
CA ASN A 223 30.37 -14.84 -22.22
C ASN A 223 30.93 -13.45 -22.54
N PHE A 224 32.25 -13.33 -22.59
CA PHE A 224 32.93 -12.12 -23.01
C PHE A 224 33.07 -12.10 -24.53
N ARG A 225 32.58 -11.04 -25.18
CA ARG A 225 32.78 -10.80 -26.61
C ARG A 225 33.64 -9.59 -26.85
N PHE A 226 34.56 -9.74 -27.79
CA PHE A 226 35.30 -8.64 -28.38
C PHE A 226 34.39 -7.88 -29.36
N LEU A 227 34.41 -6.56 -29.25
CA LEU A 227 33.68 -5.62 -30.10
C LEU A 227 34.68 -4.67 -30.75
N GLU A 228 34.62 -4.59 -32.07
CA GLU A 228 35.49 -3.72 -32.84
C GLU A 228 34.90 -2.30 -32.91
N ASN A 229 35.68 -1.27 -32.54
CA ASN A 229 35.30 0.15 -32.64
C ASN A 229 33.93 0.49 -32.04
N HIS A 230 33.67 -0.05 -30.84
CA HIS A 230 32.34 -0.01 -30.22
C HIS A 230 32.33 0.70 -28.86
N LEU A 231 33.38 1.47 -28.56
CA LEU A 231 33.39 2.44 -27.47
C LEU A 231 32.56 3.66 -27.85
N SER A 232 31.48 3.89 -27.11
CA SER A 232 30.63 5.07 -27.25
C SER A 232 30.52 5.78 -25.92
N HIS A 233 30.70 7.10 -25.93
CA HIS A 233 30.41 7.98 -24.81
C HIS A 233 28.93 7.89 -24.50
N ASP A 234 28.57 7.58 -23.27
CA ASP A 234 27.17 7.44 -22.87
C ASP A 234 26.93 8.03 -21.48
N ILE A 235 25.73 8.58 -21.29
CA ILE A 235 25.26 9.09 -20.00
C ILE A 235 24.06 8.25 -19.62
N ILE A 236 24.25 7.40 -18.63
CA ILE A 236 23.25 6.44 -18.20
C ILE A 236 22.63 6.91 -16.90
N GLU A 237 21.34 7.19 -16.92
CA GLU A 237 20.59 7.49 -15.71
C GLU A 237 20.55 6.26 -14.79
N LEU A 238 21.10 6.39 -13.59
CA LEU A 238 21.06 5.34 -12.55
C LEU A 238 19.86 5.53 -11.63
N THR A 239 19.60 6.79 -11.27
CA THR A 239 18.45 7.23 -10.47
C THR A 239 17.98 8.61 -10.95
N PRO A 240 16.79 9.09 -10.55
CA PRO A 240 16.34 10.46 -10.86
C PRO A 240 17.30 11.56 -10.41
N THR A 241 18.27 11.24 -9.55
CA THR A 241 19.26 12.17 -9.00
C THR A 241 20.71 11.81 -9.35
N SER A 242 20.95 10.72 -10.09
CA SER A 242 22.32 10.29 -10.39
C SER A 242 22.46 9.71 -11.79
N VAL A 243 23.56 10.09 -12.44
CA VAL A 243 23.94 9.62 -13.77
C VAL A 243 25.32 9.01 -13.70
N LEU A 244 25.52 7.94 -14.47
CA LEU A 244 26.82 7.38 -14.76
C LEU A 244 27.30 7.97 -16.08
N VAL A 245 28.40 8.70 -16.03
CA VAL A 245 29.11 9.13 -17.24
C VAL A 245 30.10 8.04 -17.59
N TYR A 246 29.88 7.38 -18.73
CA TYR A 246 30.73 6.31 -19.22
C TYR A 246 31.63 6.83 -20.34
N ASP A 247 32.94 6.57 -20.20
CA ASP A 247 33.99 6.90 -21.17
C ASP A 247 33.98 8.40 -21.54
N SER A 248 34.09 9.31 -20.56
CA SER A 248 34.29 10.73 -20.85
C SER A 248 35.76 10.99 -21.17
N GLU A 249 36.06 11.57 -22.34
CA GLU A 249 37.25 12.42 -22.47
C GLU A 249 37.22 13.44 -21.33
N GLU A 250 38.35 13.63 -20.64
CA GLU A 250 38.44 14.53 -19.49
C GLU A 250 37.75 15.86 -19.85
N LEU A 251 36.67 16.19 -19.14
CA LEU A 251 36.04 17.51 -19.19
C LEU A 251 37.02 18.53 -18.58
N THR A 252 38.06 18.89 -19.33
CA THR A 252 38.96 20.02 -19.06
C THR A 252 38.45 21.28 -19.71
#